data_AF-A0A7C4FU77-F1
#
_entry.id   AF-A0A7C4FU77-F1
#
_cell.length_a   1.000
_cell.length_b   1.000
_cell.length_c   1.000
_cell.angle_alpha   90.00
_cell.angle_beta   90.00
_cell.angle_gamma   90.00
#
_symmetry.space_group_name_H-M   'P 1'
#
loop_
_entity.id
_entity.type
_entity.pdbx_description
1 polymer ?
#
loop_
_entity_poly.entity_id
_entity_poly.type
_entity_poly.pdbx_seq_one_letter_code
_entity_poly.pdbx_strand_id
1 'polypeptide(L)'
;MAYLRLALAIVRDGSVSDEDIEVLTQAETLLSLNETFVAEARADAFREVYLMAIGDAELSEPEQTALDHIRRRLVIAKEALRAELEVVRRLREVRSIREGKLPVIEPSTPMPKSEVCHHEAPARILKERNIRSFQRVGRRYNVRGLVADKEATLFITNKRILLVHQGTTTVRLDKVLDLDVDYDRSLLIVTRDGARSPLIVTTPDALKAGAVLAATAGL
;
A
#
# COMPACT_ATOMS: atom_id res chain seq x y z
N MET A 1 -15.57 26.24 -13.63
CA MET A 1 -14.46 26.65 -12.75
C MET A 1 -14.89 27.03 -11.34
N ALA A 2 -15.92 27.86 -11.14
CA ALA A 2 -16.36 28.27 -9.78
C ALA A 2 -16.89 27.10 -8.92
N TYR A 3 -17.73 26.23 -9.48
CA TYR A 3 -18.29 25.07 -8.76
C TYR A 3 -17.22 24.08 -8.25
N LEU A 4 -16.21 23.76 -9.07
CA LEU A 4 -15.11 22.87 -8.66
C LEU A 4 -14.36 23.40 -7.44
N ARG A 5 -14.08 24.71 -7.42
CA ARG A 5 -13.41 25.36 -6.28
C ARG A 5 -14.28 25.33 -5.03
N LEU A 6 -15.60 25.49 -5.19
CA LEU A 6 -16.56 25.40 -4.10
C LEU A 6 -16.61 23.98 -3.51
N ALA A 7 -16.76 22.97 -4.36
CA ALA A 7 -16.75 21.56 -3.94
C ALA A 7 -15.45 21.20 -3.21
N LEU A 8 -14.31 21.67 -3.72
CA LEU A 8 -13.01 21.47 -3.08
C LEU A 8 -12.90 22.20 -1.73
N ALA A 9 -13.40 23.43 -1.63
CA ALA A 9 -13.34 24.20 -0.40
C ALA A 9 -14.14 23.54 0.73
N ILE A 10 -15.31 22.99 0.40
CA ILE A 10 -16.22 22.32 1.34
C ILE A 10 -15.58 21.08 1.95
N VAL A 11 -14.90 20.25 1.16
CA VAL A 11 -14.36 18.98 1.67
C VAL A 11 -13.05 19.12 2.43
N ARG A 12 -12.42 20.30 2.39
CA ARG A 12 -11.03 20.51 2.84
C ARG A 12 -10.82 20.27 4.33
N ASP A 13 -11.84 20.50 5.15
CA ASP A 13 -11.76 20.28 6.60
C ASP A 13 -12.04 18.82 7.02
N GLY A 14 -12.27 17.92 6.05
CA GLY A 14 -12.57 16.52 6.31
C GLY A 14 -14.04 16.25 6.66
N SER A 15 -14.89 17.28 6.64
CA SER A 15 -16.30 17.19 6.98
C SER A 15 -17.18 17.85 5.92
N VAL A 16 -18.47 17.50 5.87
CA VAL A 16 -19.44 18.08 4.94
C VAL A 16 -20.76 18.22 5.68
N SER A 17 -21.10 19.44 6.05
CA SER A 17 -22.31 19.79 6.80
C SER A 17 -23.56 19.76 5.91
N ASP A 18 -24.74 19.98 6.50
CA ASP A 18 -25.98 20.18 5.73
C ASP A 18 -25.97 21.52 4.97
N GLU A 19 -25.41 22.57 5.57
CA GLU A 19 -25.24 23.88 4.94
C GLU A 19 -24.36 23.79 3.68
N ASP A 20 -23.30 22.99 3.72
CA ASP A 20 -22.42 22.78 2.57
C ASP A 20 -23.15 22.12 1.38
N ILE A 21 -24.02 21.14 1.67
CA ILE A 21 -24.82 20.47 0.65
C ILE A 21 -25.88 21.41 0.06
N GLU A 22 -26.49 22.25 0.89
CA GLU A 22 -27.42 23.29 0.41
C GLU A 22 -26.71 24.26 -0.53
N VAL A 23 -25.51 24.74 -0.15
CA VAL A 23 -24.70 25.64 -0.97
C VAL A 23 -24.32 24.99 -2.31
N LEU A 24 -23.93 23.72 -2.32
CA LEU A 24 -23.65 22.99 -3.57
C LEU A 24 -24.90 22.86 -4.44
N THR A 25 -26.03 22.48 -3.85
CA THR A 25 -27.30 22.27 -4.58
C THR A 25 -27.83 23.57 -5.19
N GLN A 26 -27.71 24.68 -4.46
CA GLN A 26 -28.06 26.01 -4.97
C GLN A 26 -27.15 26.42 -6.14
N ALA A 27 -25.85 26.18 -6.03
CA ALA A 27 -24.90 26.46 -7.11
C ALA A 27 -25.17 25.61 -8.36
N GLU A 28 -25.51 24.33 -8.19
CA GLU A 28 -25.89 23.41 -9.27
C GLU A 28 -27.11 23.92 -10.04
N THR A 29 -28.13 24.36 -9.30
CA THR A 29 -29.38 24.89 -9.87
C THR A 29 -29.13 26.22 -10.60
N LEU A 30 -28.45 27.16 -9.94
CA LEU A 30 -28.20 28.50 -10.47
C LEU A 30 -27.33 28.48 -11.74
N LEU A 31 -26.37 27.54 -11.81
CA LEU A 31 -25.49 27.38 -12.95
C LEU A 31 -26.04 26.39 -13.99
N SER A 32 -27.20 25.76 -13.75
CA SER A 32 -27.81 24.75 -14.63
C SER A 32 -26.80 23.66 -15.04
N LEU A 33 -26.06 23.14 -14.05
CA LEU A 33 -25.04 22.13 -14.30
C LEU A 33 -25.70 20.79 -14.64
N ASN A 34 -25.09 20.04 -15.57
CA ASN A 34 -25.53 18.69 -15.85
C ASN A 34 -25.07 17.71 -14.75
N GLU A 35 -25.83 16.64 -14.55
CA GLU A 35 -25.59 15.66 -13.49
C GLU A 35 -24.23 14.96 -13.61
N THR A 36 -23.78 14.68 -14.84
CA THR A 36 -22.49 14.03 -15.10
C THR A 36 -21.33 14.88 -14.59
N PHE A 37 -21.33 16.18 -14.90
CA PHE A 37 -20.34 17.13 -14.46
C PHE A 37 -20.34 17.29 -12.93
N VAL A 38 -21.53 17.33 -12.31
CA VAL A 38 -21.67 17.40 -10.85
C VAL A 38 -21.06 16.16 -10.19
N ALA A 39 -21.37 14.97 -10.72
CA ALA A 39 -20.83 13.71 -10.20
C ALA A 39 -19.29 13.66 -10.32
N GLU A 40 -18.74 14.06 -11.46
CA GLU A 40 -17.28 14.14 -11.66
C GLU A 40 -16.63 15.16 -10.73
N ALA A 41 -17.19 16.37 -10.63
CA ALA A 41 -16.67 17.43 -9.78
C ALA A 41 -16.65 17.04 -8.29
N ARG A 42 -17.69 16.34 -7.81
CA ARG A 42 -17.75 15.82 -6.44
C ARG A 42 -16.74 14.69 -6.23
N ALA A 43 -16.54 13.82 -7.22
CA ALA A 43 -15.52 12.79 -7.16
C ALA A 43 -14.10 13.38 -7.12
N ASP A 44 -13.84 14.43 -7.90
CA ASP A 44 -12.56 15.15 -7.89
C ASP A 44 -12.29 15.83 -6.55
N ALA A 45 -13.29 16.47 -5.95
CA ALA A 45 -13.16 17.03 -4.61
C ALA A 45 -12.81 15.94 -3.57
N PHE A 46 -13.47 14.78 -3.63
CA PHE A 46 -13.13 13.64 -2.78
C PHE A 46 -11.68 13.19 -2.97
N ARG A 47 -11.19 13.10 -4.22
CA ARG A 47 -9.82 12.64 -4.53
C ARG A 47 -8.76 13.52 -3.90
N GLU A 48 -8.98 14.82 -3.81
CA GLU A 48 -8.05 15.75 -3.16
C GLU A 48 -7.89 15.44 -1.66
N VAL A 49 -9.00 15.22 -0.94
CA VAL A 49 -8.95 14.84 0.49
C VAL A 49 -8.38 13.44 0.66
N TYR A 50 -8.73 12.52 -0.23
CA TYR A 50 -8.15 11.18 -0.25
C TYR A 50 -6.62 11.23 -0.38
N LEU A 51 -6.07 12.01 -1.30
CA LEU A 51 -4.62 12.13 -1.49
C LEU A 51 -3.92 12.70 -0.25
N MET A 52 -4.55 13.63 0.46
CA MET A 52 -4.04 14.13 1.73
C MET A 52 -4.05 13.04 2.82
N ALA A 53 -5.14 12.27 2.89
CA ALA A 53 -5.33 11.22 3.90
C ALA A 53 -4.44 9.98 3.69
N ILE A 54 -3.93 9.74 2.49
CA ILE A 54 -3.03 8.60 2.20
C ILE A 54 -1.57 9.03 2.01
N GLY A 55 -1.25 10.30 2.23
CA GLY A 55 0.06 10.88 1.89
C GLY A 55 1.24 10.27 2.65
N ASP A 56 1.00 9.71 3.83
CA ASP A 56 1.99 9.03 4.67
C ASP A 56 1.95 7.50 4.55
N ALA A 57 1.16 6.96 3.60
CA ALA A 57 0.89 5.53 3.45
C ALA A 57 0.28 4.86 4.70
N GLU A 58 -0.31 5.64 5.60
CA GLU A 58 -1.11 5.18 6.72
C GLU A 58 -2.56 5.67 6.57
N LEU A 59 -3.48 5.04 7.29
CA LEU A 59 -4.86 5.50 7.33
C LEU A 59 -5.44 5.28 8.72
N SER A 60 -5.56 6.37 9.47
CA SER A 60 -6.14 6.37 10.80
C SER A 60 -7.66 6.12 10.78
N GLU A 61 -8.25 5.78 11.92
CA GLU A 61 -9.71 5.67 12.03
C GLU A 61 -10.45 6.99 11.77
N PRO A 62 -9.98 8.15 12.29
CA PRO A 62 -10.58 9.44 11.96
C PRO A 62 -10.56 9.74 10.46
N GLU A 63 -9.43 9.52 9.77
CA GLU A 63 -9.32 9.76 8.32
C GLU A 63 -10.24 8.85 7.52
N GLN A 64 -10.30 7.56 7.87
CA GLN A 64 -11.22 6.63 7.22
C GLN A 64 -12.68 7.08 7.43
N THR A 65 -13.02 7.53 8.64
CA THR A 65 -14.37 8.01 8.96
C THR A 65 -14.70 9.29 8.18
N ALA A 66 -13.74 10.21 8.06
CA ALA A 66 -13.88 11.43 7.26
C ALA A 66 -14.11 11.12 5.78
N LEU A 67 -13.31 10.23 5.18
CA LEU A 67 -13.49 9.80 3.79
C LEU A 67 -14.85 9.14 3.57
N ASP A 68 -15.27 8.24 4.47
CA ASP A 68 -16.57 7.59 4.39
C ASP A 68 -17.72 8.61 4.53
N HIS A 69 -17.55 9.61 5.39
CA HIS A 69 -18.51 10.69 5.58
C HIS A 69 -18.63 11.54 4.31
N ILE A 70 -17.53 12.09 3.80
CA ILE A 70 -17.50 12.92 2.58
C ILE A 70 -18.14 12.17 1.41
N ARG A 71 -17.75 10.91 1.18
CA ARG A 71 -18.29 10.10 0.09
C ARG A 71 -19.82 9.96 0.16
N ARG A 72 -20.36 9.71 1.36
CA ARG A 72 -21.80 9.55 1.57
C ARG A 72 -22.53 10.88 1.39
N ARG A 73 -22.00 11.96 1.96
CA ARG A 73 -22.61 13.30 1.91
C ARG A 73 -22.64 13.87 0.51
N LEU A 74 -21.57 13.69 -0.27
CA LEU A 74 -21.52 14.07 -1.67
C LEU A 74 -22.25 13.09 -2.61
N VAL A 75 -22.81 12.00 -2.09
CA VAL A 75 -23.56 10.98 -2.84
C VAL A 75 -22.72 10.39 -3.99
N ILE A 76 -21.44 10.13 -3.73
CA ILE A 76 -20.52 9.61 -4.76
C ILE A 76 -20.67 8.08 -4.85
N ALA A 77 -20.97 7.60 -6.06
CA ALA A 77 -21.05 6.18 -6.38
C ALA A 77 -19.71 5.48 -6.11
N LYS A 78 -19.75 4.26 -5.56
CA LYS A 78 -18.52 3.51 -5.25
C LYS A 78 -17.73 3.17 -6.50
N GLU A 79 -18.43 2.98 -7.60
CA GLU A 79 -17.90 2.66 -8.92
C GLU A 79 -16.99 3.78 -9.44
N ALA A 80 -17.35 5.05 -9.15
CA ALA A 80 -16.57 6.22 -9.53
C ALA A 80 -15.26 6.36 -8.74
N LEU A 81 -15.16 5.70 -7.58
CA LEU A 81 -14.03 5.74 -6.65
C LEU A 81 -13.40 4.35 -6.45
N ARG A 82 -13.56 3.45 -7.42
CA ARG A 82 -13.19 2.04 -7.25
C ARG A 82 -11.71 1.87 -6.92
N ALA A 83 -10.82 2.65 -7.55
CA ALA A 83 -9.38 2.55 -7.33
C ALA A 83 -8.98 3.06 -5.93
N GLU A 84 -9.53 4.20 -5.53
CA GLU A 84 -9.28 4.87 -4.26
C GLU A 84 -9.79 4.01 -3.09
N LEU A 85 -11.01 3.47 -3.21
CA LEU A 85 -11.59 2.58 -2.20
C LEU A 85 -10.82 1.26 -2.06
N GLU A 86 -10.20 0.76 -3.14
CA GLU A 86 -9.35 -0.42 -3.07
C GLU A 86 -8.05 -0.13 -2.30
N VAL A 87 -7.46 1.05 -2.47
CA VAL A 87 -6.30 1.48 -1.66
C VAL A 87 -6.69 1.66 -0.19
N VAL A 88 -7.80 2.35 0.10
CA VAL A 88 -8.33 2.50 1.47
C VAL A 88 -8.56 1.14 2.12
N ARG A 89 -9.11 0.17 1.38
CA ARG A 89 -9.32 -1.20 1.86
C ARG A 89 -8.01 -1.87 2.26
N ARG A 90 -6.95 -1.71 1.45
CA ARG A 90 -5.61 -2.27 1.73
C ARG A 90 -4.96 -1.61 2.94
N LEU A 91 -5.00 -0.28 3.05
CA LEU A 91 -4.46 0.43 4.21
C LEU A 91 -5.16 0.04 5.51
N ARG A 92 -6.48 -0.14 5.47
CA ARG A 92 -7.25 -0.66 6.60
C ARG A 92 -6.83 -2.07 7.00
N GLU A 93 -6.58 -2.94 6.01
CA GLU A 93 -6.09 -4.30 6.26
C GLU A 93 -4.71 -4.28 6.93
N VAL A 94 -3.81 -3.42 6.45
CA VAL A 94 -2.48 -3.20 7.02
C VAL A 94 -2.57 -2.70 8.46
N ARG A 95 -3.44 -1.74 8.75
CA ARG A 95 -3.70 -1.26 10.12
C ARG A 95 -4.18 -2.40 11.02
N SER A 96 -5.17 -3.17 10.56
CA SER A 96 -5.70 -4.34 11.29
C SER A 96 -4.61 -5.35 11.63
N ILE A 97 -3.66 -5.58 10.71
CA ILE A 97 -2.52 -6.48 10.94
C ILE A 97 -1.59 -5.91 12.03
N ARG A 98 -1.28 -4.61 11.98
CA ARG A 98 -0.46 -3.93 12.99
C ARG A 98 -1.11 -3.94 14.38
N GLU A 99 -2.44 -3.93 14.45
CA GLU A 99 -3.22 -4.14 15.69
C GLU A 99 -3.23 -5.60 16.19
N GLY A 100 -2.53 -6.52 15.52
CA GLY A 100 -2.39 -7.92 15.92
C GLY A 100 -3.42 -8.87 15.29
N LYS A 101 -4.31 -8.39 14.42
CA LYS A 101 -5.29 -9.24 13.70
C LYS A 101 -4.63 -9.83 12.46
N LEU A 102 -3.74 -10.80 12.67
CA LEU A 102 -3.05 -11.51 11.59
C LEU A 102 -4.04 -12.41 10.80
N PRO A 103 -4.16 -12.24 9.47
CA PRO A 103 -4.97 -13.13 8.66
C PRO A 103 -4.37 -14.54 8.68
N VAL A 104 -5.22 -15.56 8.63
CA VAL A 104 -4.80 -16.95 8.45
C VAL A 104 -5.27 -17.39 7.07
N ILE A 105 -4.35 -17.90 6.25
CA ILE A 105 -4.64 -18.36 4.90
C ILE A 105 -4.21 -19.82 4.73
N GLU A 106 -4.88 -20.52 3.82
CA GLU A 106 -4.49 -21.86 3.40
C GLU A 106 -3.37 -21.73 2.35
N PRO A 107 -2.15 -22.23 2.63
CA PRO A 107 -1.03 -22.08 1.71
C PRO A 107 -1.16 -23.04 0.52
N SER A 108 -0.74 -22.60 -0.67
CA SER A 108 -0.68 -23.46 -1.86
C SER A 108 0.32 -24.61 -1.76
N THR A 109 1.27 -24.54 -0.81
CA THR A 109 2.30 -25.55 -0.58
C THR A 109 2.11 -26.20 0.79
N PRO A 110 2.30 -27.53 0.93
CA PRO A 110 2.21 -28.21 2.22
C PRO A 110 3.15 -27.60 3.26
N MET A 111 2.58 -27.19 4.40
CA MET A 111 3.31 -26.64 5.54
C MET A 111 3.34 -27.63 6.71
N PRO A 112 4.34 -27.58 7.60
CA PRO A 112 4.32 -28.34 8.85
C PRO A 112 3.09 -28.02 9.67
N LYS A 113 2.49 -29.02 10.35
CA LYS A 113 1.27 -28.85 11.18
C LYS A 113 1.35 -27.76 12.26
N SER A 114 2.56 -27.36 12.63
CA SER A 114 2.81 -26.32 13.65
C SER A 114 3.08 -24.93 13.07
N GLU A 115 2.99 -24.78 11.76
CA GLU A 115 3.14 -23.50 11.05
C GLU A 115 1.79 -23.02 10.54
N VAL A 116 1.51 -21.74 10.76
CA VAL A 116 0.32 -21.05 10.28
C VAL A 116 0.77 -20.03 9.25
N CYS A 117 0.21 -20.08 8.04
CA CYS A 117 0.51 -19.12 6.99
C CYS A 117 -0.37 -17.88 7.12
N HIS A 118 0.26 -16.71 7.04
CA HIS A 118 -0.41 -15.42 7.17
C HIS A 118 -0.38 -14.60 5.86
N HIS A 119 0.56 -14.91 4.97
CA HIS A 119 0.67 -14.24 3.69
C HIS A 119 1.29 -15.17 2.65
N GLU A 120 0.73 -15.12 1.43
CA GLU A 120 1.21 -15.81 0.24
C GLU A 120 1.10 -14.84 -0.94
N ALA A 121 2.20 -14.66 -1.69
CA ALA A 121 2.20 -13.83 -2.89
C ALA A 121 3.35 -14.20 -3.84
N PRO A 122 3.20 -13.96 -5.16
CA PRO A 122 4.33 -14.03 -6.08
C PRO A 122 5.39 -12.99 -5.70
N ALA A 123 6.66 -13.37 -5.76
CA ALA A 123 7.76 -12.52 -5.35
C ALA A 123 9.02 -12.78 -6.18
N ARG A 124 9.98 -11.86 -6.11
CA ARG A 124 11.31 -12.04 -6.70
C ARG A 124 12.39 -11.70 -5.71
N ILE A 125 13.41 -12.54 -5.64
CA ILE A 125 14.62 -12.26 -4.88
C ILE A 125 15.49 -11.35 -5.74
N LEU A 126 15.88 -10.21 -5.19
CA LEU A 126 16.75 -9.24 -5.86
C LEU A 126 18.17 -9.31 -5.31
N LYS A 127 19.15 -9.04 -6.18
CA LYS A 127 20.55 -8.84 -5.78
C LYS A 127 21.08 -7.55 -6.36
N GLU A 128 21.93 -6.88 -5.60
CA GLU A 128 22.71 -5.77 -6.10
C GLU A 128 23.77 -6.28 -7.08
N ARG A 129 23.75 -5.79 -8.33
CA ARG A 129 24.73 -6.11 -9.37
C ARG A 129 25.21 -4.84 -10.05
N ASN A 130 26.39 -4.92 -10.67
CA ASN A 130 26.86 -3.86 -11.56
C ASN A 130 26.07 -3.92 -12.86
N ILE A 131 25.21 -2.92 -13.10
CA ILE A 131 24.34 -2.85 -14.28
C ILE A 131 25.11 -2.28 -15.47
N ARG A 132 25.96 -1.29 -15.21
CA ARG A 132 26.70 -0.59 -16.27
C ARG A 132 28.06 -0.11 -15.78
N SER A 133 29.09 -0.42 -16.55
CA SER A 133 30.41 0.21 -16.41
C SER A 133 30.63 1.15 -17.60
N PHE A 134 31.08 2.38 -17.35
CA PHE A 134 31.46 3.31 -18.42
C PHE A 134 32.67 4.15 -18.01
N GLN A 135 33.38 4.70 -19.01
CA GLN A 135 34.50 5.61 -18.78
C GLN A 135 34.11 7.04 -19.15
N ARG A 136 34.48 8.00 -18.30
CA ARG A 136 34.32 9.43 -18.57
C ARG A 136 35.54 10.17 -18.00
N VAL A 137 36.21 10.97 -18.84
CA VAL A 137 37.45 11.69 -18.48
C VAL A 137 38.51 10.77 -17.84
N GLY A 138 38.77 9.62 -18.45
CA GLY A 138 39.77 8.65 -17.97
C GLY A 138 39.42 7.91 -16.66
N ARG A 139 38.27 8.20 -16.02
CA ARG A 139 37.81 7.49 -14.83
C ARG A 139 36.73 6.47 -15.18
N ARG A 140 36.83 5.27 -14.59
CA ARG A 140 35.83 4.21 -14.72
C ARG A 140 34.75 4.40 -13.65
N TYR A 141 33.50 4.48 -14.09
CA TYR A 141 32.32 4.54 -13.25
C TYR A 141 31.56 3.23 -13.35
N ASN A 142 31.07 2.73 -12.21
CA ASN A 142 30.23 1.55 -12.13
C ASN A 142 28.88 1.98 -11.54
N VAL A 143 27.80 1.68 -12.25
CA VAL A 143 26.43 1.91 -11.79
C VAL A 143 25.93 0.58 -11.23
N ARG A 144 25.63 0.57 -9.93
CA ARG A 144 25.01 -0.57 -9.27
C ARG A 144 23.49 -0.41 -9.23
N GLY A 145 22.80 -1.53 -9.23
CA GLY A 145 21.37 -1.54 -8.96
C GLY A 145 20.85 -2.96 -8.73
N LEU A 146 19.57 -3.05 -8.41
CA LEU A 146 18.89 -4.29 -8.09
C LEU A 146 18.48 -5.01 -9.37
N VAL A 147 18.81 -6.29 -9.45
CA VAL A 147 18.44 -7.17 -10.56
C VAL A 147 17.75 -8.41 -9.98
N ALA A 148 16.68 -8.87 -10.64
CA ALA A 148 16.02 -10.11 -10.29
C ALA A 148 17.01 -11.29 -10.40
N ASP A 149 17.18 -12.00 -9.29
CA ASP A 149 18.01 -13.21 -9.21
C ASP A 149 17.16 -14.45 -9.39
N LYS A 150 15.97 -14.49 -8.76
CA LYS A 150 15.04 -15.63 -8.79
C LYS A 150 13.59 -15.17 -8.71
N GLU A 151 12.72 -15.81 -9.49
CA GLU A 151 11.26 -15.79 -9.29
C GLU A 151 10.89 -16.80 -8.20
N ALA A 152 10.00 -16.44 -7.28
CA ALA A 152 9.59 -17.27 -6.16
C ALA A 152 8.15 -16.99 -5.74
N THR A 153 7.58 -17.86 -4.91
CA THR A 153 6.39 -17.55 -4.11
C THR A 153 6.85 -17.26 -2.68
N LEU A 154 6.48 -16.08 -2.18
CA LEU A 154 6.72 -15.64 -0.81
C LEU A 154 5.62 -16.19 0.10
N PHE A 155 6.02 -16.86 1.17
CA PHE A 155 5.17 -17.23 2.29
C PHE A 155 5.71 -16.59 3.55
N ILE A 156 4.81 -16.00 4.35
CA ILE A 156 5.12 -15.53 5.70
C ILE A 156 4.30 -16.35 6.67
N THR A 157 4.96 -17.06 7.58
CA THR A 157 4.33 -17.87 8.62
C THR A 157 4.64 -17.31 10.00
N ASN A 158 4.00 -17.86 11.03
CA ASN A 158 4.33 -17.56 12.42
C ASN A 158 5.76 -17.98 12.86
N LYS A 159 6.56 -18.62 12.00
CA LYS A 159 7.93 -19.07 12.34
C LYS A 159 9.01 -18.57 11.41
N ARG A 160 8.70 -18.35 10.13
CA ARG A 160 9.70 -18.06 9.11
C ARG A 160 9.10 -17.41 7.86
N ILE A 161 9.98 -16.75 7.13
CA ILE A 161 9.79 -16.37 5.74
C ILE A 161 10.25 -17.55 4.88
N LEU A 162 9.43 -17.97 3.91
CA LEU A 162 9.83 -18.92 2.88
C LEU A 162 9.69 -18.29 1.50
N LEU A 163 10.70 -18.45 0.67
CA LEU A 163 10.67 -18.13 -0.75
C LEU A 163 10.87 -19.43 -1.53
N VAL A 164 9.78 -19.93 -2.12
CA VAL A 164 9.75 -21.20 -2.86
C VAL A 164 10.00 -20.91 -4.34
N HIS A 165 11.07 -21.47 -4.88
CA HIS A 165 11.50 -21.41 -6.28
C HIS A 165 11.93 -22.82 -6.73
N GLN A 166 12.95 -22.95 -7.60
CA GLN A 166 13.56 -24.27 -7.90
C GLN A 166 14.21 -24.93 -6.67
N GLY A 167 14.42 -24.18 -5.59
CA GLY A 167 14.65 -24.68 -4.25
C GLY A 167 13.91 -23.80 -3.25
N THR A 168 14.39 -23.75 -2.01
CA THR A 168 13.74 -22.92 -0.98
C THR A 168 14.77 -22.00 -0.32
N THR A 169 14.43 -20.73 -0.19
CA THR A 169 15.16 -19.80 0.67
C THR A 169 14.33 -19.53 1.90
N THR A 170 14.88 -19.89 3.07
CA THR A 170 14.18 -19.81 4.35
C THR A 170 14.91 -18.84 5.28
N VAL A 171 14.15 -17.99 5.94
CA VAL A 171 14.65 -17.08 6.99
C VAL A 171 13.75 -17.25 8.20
N ARG A 172 14.29 -17.75 9.31
CA ARG A 172 13.51 -17.84 10.55
C ARG A 172 13.25 -16.45 11.12
N LEU A 173 12.08 -16.23 11.70
CA LEU A 173 11.70 -14.92 12.24
C LEU A 173 12.59 -14.49 13.41
N ASP A 174 13.03 -15.43 14.25
CA ASP A 174 13.99 -15.19 15.33
C ASP A 174 15.40 -14.79 14.85
N LYS A 175 15.63 -14.80 13.53
CA LYS A 175 16.85 -14.35 12.88
C LYS A 175 16.67 -13.07 12.06
N VAL A 176 15.47 -12.50 12.04
CA VAL A 176 15.21 -11.19 11.45
C VAL A 176 15.61 -10.13 12.48
N LEU A 177 16.53 -9.25 12.11
CA LEU A 177 16.99 -8.16 12.99
C LEU A 177 16.25 -6.86 12.69
N ASP A 178 15.95 -6.62 11.42
CA ASP A 178 15.35 -5.38 10.95
C ASP A 178 14.61 -5.63 9.63
N LEU A 179 13.59 -4.82 9.39
CA LEU A 179 12.72 -4.87 8.22
C LEU A 179 12.48 -3.46 7.72
N ASP A 180 12.89 -3.22 6.47
CA ASP A 180 12.57 -1.99 5.74
C ASP A 180 11.65 -2.31 4.56
N VAL A 181 10.68 -1.42 4.31
CA VAL A 181 9.65 -1.57 3.27
C VAL A 181 9.66 -0.33 2.38
N ASP A 182 10.05 -0.52 1.12
CA ASP A 182 9.98 0.52 0.09
C ASP A 182 8.65 0.38 -0.65
N TYR A 183 7.71 1.27 -0.37
CA TYR A 183 6.36 1.23 -0.95
C TYR A 183 6.36 1.51 -2.45
N ASP A 184 7.17 2.47 -2.89
CA ASP A 184 7.22 2.91 -4.28
C ASP A 184 7.77 1.81 -5.20
N ARG A 185 8.78 1.08 -4.71
CA ARG A 185 9.41 -0.02 -5.46
C ARG A 185 8.86 -1.39 -5.08
N SER A 186 7.91 -1.43 -4.16
CA SER A 186 7.33 -2.66 -3.61
C SER A 186 8.41 -3.64 -3.16
N LEU A 187 9.35 -3.16 -2.35
CA LEU A 187 10.46 -3.96 -1.82
C LEU A 187 10.30 -4.25 -0.33
N LEU A 188 10.71 -5.44 0.06
CA LEU A 188 11.00 -5.86 1.43
C LEU A 188 12.50 -6.05 1.54
N ILE A 189 13.12 -5.37 2.49
CA ILE A 189 14.55 -5.48 2.79
C ILE A 189 14.67 -6.08 4.19
N VAL A 190 15.01 -7.35 4.26
CA VAL A 190 15.08 -8.11 5.51
C VAL A 190 16.54 -8.25 5.93
N THR A 191 16.92 -7.57 7.00
CA THR A 191 18.23 -7.72 7.63
C THR A 191 18.22 -8.94 8.53
N ARG A 192 19.23 -9.79 8.42
CA ARG A 192 19.28 -11.10 9.09
C ARG A 192 20.53 -11.22 9.95
N ASP A 193 20.37 -11.86 11.09
CA ASP A 193 21.47 -12.19 12.00
C ASP A 193 22.52 -13.06 11.29
N GLY A 194 23.78 -12.64 11.39
CA GLY A 194 24.94 -13.30 10.78
C GLY A 194 25.06 -13.17 9.25
N ALA A 195 24.14 -12.50 8.56
CA ALA A 195 24.21 -12.32 7.11
C ALA A 195 25.02 -11.07 6.73
N ARG A 196 25.93 -11.19 5.75
CA ARG A 196 26.70 -10.06 5.22
C ARG A 196 25.86 -9.07 4.39
N SER A 197 24.72 -9.50 3.89
CA SER A 197 23.83 -8.69 3.07
C SER A 197 22.36 -8.99 3.38
N PRO A 198 21.48 -7.98 3.31
CA PRO A 198 20.05 -8.18 3.51
C PRO A 198 19.47 -9.08 2.42
N LEU A 199 18.34 -9.71 2.73
CA LEU A 199 17.50 -10.36 1.75
C LEU A 199 16.55 -9.30 1.16
N ILE A 200 16.70 -9.01 -0.13
CA ILE A 200 15.86 -8.05 -0.83
C ILE A 200 14.84 -8.82 -1.66
N VAL A 201 13.56 -8.55 -1.44
CA VAL A 201 12.45 -9.22 -2.11
C VAL A 201 11.53 -8.15 -2.70
N THR A 202 11.06 -8.33 -3.94
CA THR A 202 9.93 -7.55 -4.45
C THR A 202 8.69 -8.41 -4.52
N THR A 203 7.54 -7.86 -4.16
CA THR A 203 6.23 -8.53 -4.22
C THR A 203 5.15 -7.49 -4.49
N PRO A 204 4.09 -7.78 -5.28
CA PRO A 204 3.04 -6.82 -5.59
C PRO A 204 2.31 -6.23 -4.37
N ASP A 205 2.37 -6.91 -3.22
CA ASP A 205 1.72 -6.50 -1.98
C ASP A 205 2.72 -6.33 -0.83
N ALA A 206 3.83 -5.63 -1.12
CA ALA A 206 4.93 -5.42 -0.18
C ALA A 206 4.48 -4.75 1.12
N LEU A 207 3.49 -3.85 1.05
CA LEU A 207 2.95 -3.18 2.24
C LEU A 207 2.29 -4.19 3.20
N LYS A 208 1.38 -5.05 2.71
CA LYS A 208 0.75 -6.09 3.52
C LYS A 208 1.78 -7.11 4.01
N ALA A 209 2.65 -7.56 3.11
CA ALA A 209 3.70 -8.53 3.45
C ALA A 209 4.62 -8.00 4.56
N GLY A 210 5.02 -6.73 4.46
CA GLY A 210 5.81 -6.04 5.48
C GLY A 210 5.09 -5.94 6.81
N ALA A 211 3.81 -5.56 6.81
CA ALA A 211 3.00 -5.50 8.02
C ALA A 211 2.86 -6.87 8.71
N VAL A 212 2.60 -7.93 7.94
CA VAL A 212 2.53 -9.31 8.46
C VAL A 212 3.88 -9.72 9.03
N LEU A 213 4.98 -9.40 8.33
CA LEU A 213 6.31 -9.76 8.77
C LEU A 213 6.71 -9.04 10.06
N ALA A 214 6.46 -7.73 10.16
CA ALA A 214 6.71 -6.95 11.37
C ALA A 214 5.93 -7.52 12.56
N ALA A 215 4.62 -7.72 12.39
CA ALA A 215 3.75 -8.25 13.44
C ALA A 215 4.14 -9.68 13.89
N THR A 216 4.59 -10.53 12.97
CA THR A 216 5.01 -11.91 13.31
C THR A 216 6.42 -11.98 13.89
N ALA A 217 7.32 -11.10 13.48
CA ALA A 217 8.69 -11.00 14.01
C ALA A 217 8.77 -10.24 15.35
N GLY A 218 7.72 -9.50 15.72
CA GLY A 218 7.70 -8.67 16.92
C GLY A 218 8.52 -7.39 16.76
N LEU A 219 8.52 -6.82 15.55
CA LEU A 219 9.20 -5.57 15.18
C LEU A 219 8.22 -4.39 15.19
#